data_AF-A0A2T2T3V2-F1
#
_entry.id   AF-A0A2T2T3V2-F1
#
_cell.length_a   1.000
_cell.length_b   1.000
_cell.length_c   1.000
_cell.angle_alpha   90.00
_cell.angle_beta   90.00
_cell.angle_gamma   90.00
#
_symmetry.space_group_name_H-M   'P 1'
#
loop_
_entity.id
_entity.type
_entity.pdbx_description
1 polymer ?
#
loop_
_entity_poly.entity_id
_entity_poly.type
_entity_poly.pdbx_seq_one_letter_code
_entity_poly.pdbx_strand_id
1 'polypeptide(L)'
;MEVGLLGNSSQYSRSQAVYVLDTFFDDHPPRRFEWKDTSTNGDSRFLTGRYWYEASKQAMPVYLRLSRASEGWKLQEVRIERP
;
A
#
# COMPACT_ATOMS: atom_id res chain seq x y z
N MET A 1 -8.85 -8.59 0.22
CA MET A 1 -8.03 -7.37 0.37
C MET A 1 -7.91 -6.77 -1.01
N GLU A 2 -8.08 -5.47 -1.13
CA GLU A 2 -7.88 -4.78 -2.41
C GLU A 2 -6.40 -4.40 -2.57
N VAL A 3 -5.84 -4.66 -3.75
CA VAL A 3 -4.49 -4.23 -4.10
C VAL A 3 -4.60 -3.41 -5.39
N GLY A 4 -4.17 -2.15 -5.31
CA GLY A 4 -4.05 -1.24 -6.43
C GLY A 4 -2.59 -0.97 -6.75
N LEU A 5 -2.14 -1.28 -7.97
CA LEU A 5 -0.78 -1.00 -8.42
C LEU A 5 -0.83 -0.24 -9.74
N LEU A 6 -0.17 0.92 -9.78
CA LEU A 6 0.07 1.72 -10.99
C LEU A 6 -1.22 2.03 -11.78
N GLY A 7 -2.31 2.34 -11.08
CA GLY A 7 -3.62 2.65 -11.64
C GLY A 7 -4.56 1.47 -11.87
N ASN A 8 -4.14 0.22 -11.61
CA ASN A 8 -4.99 -0.96 -11.72
C ASN A 8 -5.30 -1.53 -10.33
N SER A 9 -6.57 -1.73 -9.98
CA SER A 9 -6.95 -2.37 -8.72
C SER A 9 -7.73 -3.66 -8.91
N SER A 10 -7.58 -4.59 -7.96
CA SER A 10 -8.29 -5.86 -7.94
C SER A 10 -8.41 -6.42 -6.53
N GLN A 11 -9.40 -7.29 -6.31
CA GLN A 11 -9.54 -8.01 -5.05
C GLN A 11 -8.71 -9.28 -5.06
N TYR A 12 -7.97 -9.48 -3.97
CA TYR A 12 -7.11 -10.64 -3.76
C TYR A 12 -7.37 -11.30 -2.41
N SER A 13 -7.14 -12.61 -2.37
CA SER A 13 -6.88 -13.32 -1.11
C SER A 13 -5.60 -12.79 -0.46
N ARG A 14 -5.37 -13.10 0.82
CA ARG A 14 -4.15 -12.67 1.52
C ARG A 14 -2.88 -13.21 0.86
N SER A 15 -2.88 -14.48 0.45
CA SER A 15 -1.72 -15.11 -0.19
C SER A 15 -1.44 -14.51 -1.58
N GLN A 16 -2.49 -14.25 -2.36
CA GLN A 16 -2.35 -13.58 -3.66
C GLN A 16 -1.82 -12.15 -3.50
N ALA A 17 -2.33 -11.40 -2.52
CA ALA A 17 -1.86 -10.04 -2.25
C ALA A 17 -0.37 -10.01 -1.90
N VAL A 18 0.11 -10.98 -1.11
CA VAL A 18 1.55 -11.12 -0.81
C VAL A 18 2.35 -11.34 -2.09
N TYR A 19 1.95 -12.29 -2.93
CA TYR A 19 2.66 -12.58 -4.18
C TYR A 19 2.71 -11.38 -5.14
N VAL A 20 1.58 -10.69 -5.30
CA VAL A 20 1.48 -9.52 -6.18
C VAL A 20 2.35 -8.36 -5.68
N LEU A 21 2.37 -8.12 -4.37
CA LEU A 21 3.22 -7.08 -3.77
C LEU A 21 4.70 -7.45 -3.85
N ASP A 22 5.04 -8.72 -3.67
CA ASP A 22 6.42 -9.23 -3.78
C ASP A 22 6.98 -8.98 -5.18
N THR A 23 6.24 -9.39 -6.22
CA THR A 23 6.60 -9.11 -7.62
C THR A 23 6.74 -7.60 -7.88
N PHE A 24 5.84 -6.78 -7.34
CA PHE A 24 5.93 -5.33 -7.49
C PHE A 24 7.22 -4.76 -6.88
N PHE A 25 7.61 -5.20 -5.68
CA PHE A 25 8.81 -4.72 -5.02
C PHE A 25 10.11 -5.25 -5.64
N ASP A 26 10.08 -6.44 -6.27
CA ASP A 26 11.18 -6.94 -7.08
C ASP A 26 11.39 -6.06 -8.33
N ASP A 27 10.32 -5.69 -9.02
CA ASP A 27 10.37 -4.82 -10.20
C ASP A 27 10.69 -3.35 -9.83
N HIS A 28 10.40 -2.94 -8.59
CA HIS A 28 10.61 -1.58 -8.08
C HIS A 28 11.33 -1.61 -6.74
N PRO A 29 12.63 -1.99 -6.68
CA PRO A 29 13.33 -2.20 -5.41
C PRO A 29 13.29 -1.00 -4.47
N PRO A 30 12.93 -1.18 -3.18
CA PRO A 30 12.71 -0.10 -2.24
C PRO A 30 14.01 0.62 -1.90
N ARG A 31 13.99 1.95 -2.04
CA ARG A 31 15.08 2.82 -1.60
C ARG A 31 14.73 3.62 -0.34
N ARG A 32 13.51 4.15 -0.29
CA ARG A 32 13.02 4.94 0.84
C ARG A 32 11.51 4.82 0.90
N PHE A 33 10.98 4.85 2.12
CA PHE A 33 9.55 4.92 2.35
C PHE A 33 9.25 5.87 3.51
N GLU A 34 8.24 6.72 3.36
CA GLU A 34 7.84 7.69 4.38
C GLU A 34 6.34 7.78 4.52
N TRP A 35 5.87 7.77 5.76
CA TRP A 35 4.49 8.15 6.07
C TRP A 35 4.36 9.66 6.06
N LYS A 36 3.26 10.15 5.49
CA LYS A 36 2.93 11.58 5.45
C LYS A 36 1.83 11.89 6.45
N ASP A 37 0.66 11.27 6.26
CA ASP A 37 -0.51 11.53 7.08
C ASP A 37 -1.13 10.23 7.57
N THR A 38 -1.79 10.30 8.71
CA THR A 38 -2.64 9.23 9.22
C THR A 38 -3.91 9.83 9.74
N SER A 39 -5.06 9.31 9.30
CA SER A 39 -6.37 9.69 9.81
C SER A 39 -7.14 8.45 10.25
N THR A 40 -8.05 8.64 11.19
CA THR A 40 -8.95 7.59 11.68
C THR A 40 -10.38 8.08 11.54
N ASN A 41 -11.25 7.25 10.99
CA ASN A 41 -12.68 7.51 10.86
C ASN A 41 -13.46 6.24 11.20
N GLY A 42 -14.20 6.27 12.31
CA GLY A 42 -14.86 5.10 12.87
C GLY A 42 -13.88 3.95 13.08
N ASP A 43 -14.22 2.77 12.54
CA ASP A 43 -13.37 1.58 12.59
C ASP A 43 -12.33 1.50 11.47
N SER A 44 -12.17 2.56 10.67
CA SER A 44 -11.18 2.60 9.59
C SER A 44 -10.02 3.54 9.93
N ARG A 45 -8.81 3.13 9.57
CA ARG A 45 -7.61 3.96 9.62
C ARG A 45 -6.99 4.08 8.25
N PHE A 46 -6.71 5.30 7.84
CA PHE A 46 -6.15 5.62 6.53
C PHE A 46 -4.74 6.15 6.73
N LEU A 47 -3.80 5.62 5.96
CA LEU A 47 -2.41 6.08 5.96
C LEU A 47 -2.04 6.50 4.55
N THR A 48 -1.36 7.63 4.43
CA THR A 48 -0.77 8.07 3.18
C THR A 48 0.74 8.13 3.35
N GLY A 49 1.44 7.74 2.30
CA GLY A 49 2.89 7.69 2.30
C GLY A 49 3.45 7.93 0.91
N ARG A 50 4.78 7.89 0.86
CA ARG A 50 5.56 8.04 -0.36
C ARG A 50 6.59 6.93 -0.42
N TYR A 51 6.71 6.33 -1.59
CA TYR A 51 7.61 5.23 -1.88
C TYR A 51 8.60 5.63 -2.97
N TRP A 52 9.89 5.55 -2.69
CA TRP A 52 10.94 5.75 -3.67
C TRP A 52 11.60 4.41 -3.96
N TYR A 53 11.79 4.12 -5.23
CA TYR A 53 12.54 2.96 -5.72
C TYR A 53 13.77 3.41 -6.48
N GLU A 54 14.76 2.51 -6.63
CA GLU A 54 16.10 2.88 -7.12
C GLU A 54 16.10 3.57 -8.49
N ALA A 55 15.26 3.11 -9.42
CA ALA A 55 15.23 3.59 -10.79
C ALA A 55 14.47 4.92 -10.98
N SER A 56 13.87 5.51 -9.93
CA SER A 56 13.12 6.77 -10.03
C SER A 56 13.54 7.81 -8.99
N LYS A 57 13.56 9.07 -9.44
CA LYS A 57 13.71 10.24 -8.55
C LYS A 57 12.38 10.72 -7.97
N GLN A 58 11.26 10.36 -8.59
CA GLN A 58 9.92 10.75 -8.14
C GLN A 58 9.32 9.64 -7.26
N ALA A 59 8.63 10.05 -6.20
CA ALA A 59 8.01 9.12 -5.25
C ALA A 59 6.65 8.66 -5.76
N MET A 60 6.36 7.37 -5.64
CA MET A 60 5.03 6.81 -5.82
C MET A 60 4.17 7.10 -4.58
N PRO A 61 2.97 7.69 -4.73
CA PRO A 61 2.03 7.82 -3.64
C PRO A 61 1.55 6.44 -3.15
N VAL A 62 1.52 6.25 -1.84
CA VAL A 62 1.02 5.03 -1.21
C VAL A 62 -0.17 5.35 -0.32
N TYR A 63 -1.24 4.58 -0.46
CA TYR A 63 -2.43 4.68 0.37
C TYR A 63 -2.74 3.32 1.00
N LEU A 64 -2.92 3.31 2.31
CA LEU A 64 -3.39 2.13 3.03
C LEU A 64 -4.75 2.41 3.67
N ARG A 65 -5.60 1.40 3.66
CA ARG A 65 -6.81 1.37 4.48
C ARG A 65 -6.76 0.16 5.40
N LEU A 66 -6.87 0.42 6.69
CA LEU A 66 -6.97 -0.58 7.73
C LEU A 66 -8.38 -0.57 8.31
N SER A 67 -8.88 -1.72 8.72
CA SER A 67 -10.06 -1.83 9.59
C SER A 67 -9.65 -2.31 10.97
N ARG A 68 -10.42 -1.92 11.99
CA ARG A 68 -10.27 -2.45 13.34
C ARG A 68 -10.63 -3.96 13.35
N ALA A 69 -9.88 -4.72 14.13
CA ALA A 69 -10.04 -6.14 14.36
C ALA A 69 -9.78 -6.44 15.85
N SER A 70 -10.16 -7.64 16.32
CA SER A 70 -10.00 -8.05 17.72
C SER A 70 -8.55 -7.98 18.21
N GLU A 71 -7.59 -8.24 17.33
CA GLU A 71 -6.15 -8.26 17.63
C GLU A 71 -5.39 -7.04 17.08
N GLY A 72 -6.10 -5.96 16.73
CA GLY A 72 -5.48 -4.72 16.28
C GLY A 72 -6.03 -4.21 14.94
N TRP A 73 -5.15 -3.85 14.01
CA TRP A 73 -5.53 -3.32 12.70
C TRP A 73 -5.33 -4.38 11.61
N LYS A 74 -6.36 -4.62 10.81
CA LYS A 74 -6.31 -5.50 9.64
C LYS A 74 -6.21 -4.68 8.37
N LEU A 75 -5.24 -5.00 7.53
CA LEU A 75 -5.09 -4.36 6.22
C LEU A 75 -6.22 -4.78 5.28
N GLN A 76 -6.94 -3.79 4.76
CA GLN A 76 -8.06 -3.98 3.82
C GLN A 76 -7.67 -3.61 2.40
N GLU A 77 -6.85 -2.57 2.24
CA GLU A 77 -6.44 -2.05 0.95
C GLU A 77 -5.00 -1.54 1.00
N VAL A 78 -4.25 -1.85 -0.05
CA VAL A 78 -2.96 -1.20 -0.39
C VAL A 78 -3.11 -0.64 -1.78
N ARG A 79 -2.71 0.61 -1.97
CA ARG A 79 -2.68 1.25 -3.27
C ARG A 79 -1.36 1.97 -3.46
N ILE A 80 -0.64 1.66 -4.53
CA ILE A 80 0.60 2.31 -4.93
C ILE A 80 0.36 2.89 -6.32
N GLU A 81 0.34 4.20 -6.40
CA GLU A 81 0.03 4.92 -7.64
C GLU A 81 1.30 5.32 -8.39
N ARG A 82 1.14 5.67 -9.66
CA ARG A 82 2.24 6.27 -10.42
C ARG A 82 2.67 7.60 -9.78
N PRO A 83 3.94 8.01 -9.93
CA PRO A 83 4.42 9.30 -9.45
C PRO A 83 3.63 10.50 -10.01
#